data_AF-A0A7C8DYP9-F1
#
_entry.id   AF-A0A7C8DYP9-F1
#
_cell.length_a   1.000
_cell.length_b   1.000
_cell.length_c   1.000
_cell.angle_alpha   90.00
_cell.angle_beta   90.00
_cell.angle_gamma   90.00
#
_symmetry.space_group_name_H-M   'P 1'
#
loop_
_entity.id
_entity.type
_entity.pdbx_description
1 polymer ?
#
loop_
_entity_poly.entity_id
_entity_poly.type
_entity_poly.pdbx_seq_one_letter_code
_entity_poly.pdbx_strand_id
1 'polypeptide(L)'
;RKGLTADFMIASSNAITLDGKLVNLDGMGNRVAAMIFGPKKVILVVGMNKVAPDVESAMSRVKHYAAPVNTIRINMDTPCVKTGLCSDCRSPQRICNMWSIIEGHMIKDRIHVKLVGENLGY
;
A
#
# COMPACT_ATOMS: atom_id res chain seq x y z
N ARG A 1 -1.89 17.68 6.21
CA ARG A 1 -0.82 17.45 5.18
C ARG A 1 0.61 17.44 5.74
N LYS A 2 0.84 17.48 7.06
CA LYS A 2 2.18 17.50 7.68
C LYS A 2 3.12 16.39 7.23
N GLY A 3 2.59 15.21 6.86
CA GLY A 3 3.38 14.10 6.34
C GLY A 3 4.09 14.39 5.00
N LEU A 4 3.62 15.34 4.19
CA LEU A 4 4.28 15.72 2.95
C LEU A 4 5.50 16.62 3.18
N THR A 5 5.53 17.34 4.30
CA THR A 5 6.58 18.32 4.64
C THR A 5 7.54 17.78 5.72
N ALA A 6 7.43 16.50 6.08
CA ALA A 6 8.34 15.87 7.02
C ALA A 6 9.71 15.60 6.38
N ASP A 7 10.76 15.45 7.19
CA ASP A 7 12.09 15.06 6.71
C ASP A 7 12.13 13.57 6.33
N PHE A 8 11.45 12.74 7.13
CA PHE A 8 11.39 11.29 6.98
C PHE A 8 9.93 10.81 6.95
N MET A 9 9.65 9.87 6.05
CA MET A 9 8.43 9.05 6.06
C MET A 9 8.79 7.62 6.43
N ILE A 10 8.07 7.05 7.38
CA ILE A 10 8.09 5.61 7.65
C ILE A 10 6.72 5.05 7.26
N ALA A 11 6.72 4.02 6.42
CA ALA A 11 5.50 3.38 5.96
C ALA A 11 5.73 1.92 5.56
N SER A 12 4.72 1.29 4.98
CA SER A 12 4.77 -0.01 4.29
C SER A 12 4.18 0.18 2.89
N SER A 13 4.38 -0.80 2.02
CA SER A 13 3.57 -0.97 0.80
C SER A 13 2.47 -2.01 1.01
N ASN A 14 1.45 -2.03 0.13
CA ASN A 14 0.41 -3.06 0.16
C ASN A 14 0.94 -4.39 -0.42
N ALA A 15 1.83 -4.32 -1.42
CA ALA A 15 2.57 -5.45 -1.96
C ALA A 15 3.87 -4.97 -2.60
N ILE A 16 4.84 -5.87 -2.74
CA ILE A 16 6.07 -5.65 -3.50
C ILE A 16 6.31 -6.85 -4.41
N THR A 17 6.67 -6.62 -5.66
CA THR A 17 6.99 -7.69 -6.61
C THR A 17 8.42 -8.20 -6.42
N LEU A 18 8.75 -9.39 -6.94
CA LEU A 18 10.11 -9.93 -6.89
C LEU A 18 11.15 -9.03 -7.58
N ASP A 19 10.74 -8.30 -8.60
CA ASP A 19 11.56 -7.31 -9.31
C ASP A 19 11.49 -5.89 -8.68
N GLY A 20 10.92 -5.77 -7.48
CA GLY A 20 11.04 -4.57 -6.64
C GLY A 20 10.00 -3.48 -6.86
N LYS A 21 8.95 -3.72 -7.65
CA LYS A 21 7.86 -2.75 -7.87
C LYS A 21 6.96 -2.69 -6.65
N LEU A 22 6.75 -1.49 -6.11
CA LEU A 22 5.83 -1.26 -4.99
C LEU A 22 4.41 -1.05 -5.52
N VAL A 23 3.49 -1.91 -5.10
CA VAL A 23 2.08 -1.86 -5.56
C VAL A 23 1.21 -1.38 -4.40
N ASN A 24 0.52 -0.26 -4.61
CA ASN A 24 -0.25 0.41 -3.57
C ASN A 24 -1.68 0.69 -4.03
N LEU A 25 -2.61 0.62 -3.07
CA LEU A 25 -4.01 0.96 -3.25
C LEU A 25 -4.48 1.87 -2.11
N ASP A 26 -4.88 3.09 -2.47
CA ASP A 26 -5.18 4.16 -1.53
C ASP A 26 -6.60 4.70 -1.71
N GLY A 27 -7.17 5.23 -0.62
CA GLY A 27 -8.49 5.87 -0.62
C GLY A 27 -8.42 7.33 -1.04
N MET A 28 -7.58 8.10 -0.33
CA MET A 28 -7.34 9.53 -0.57
C MET A 28 -5.96 9.83 -1.17
N GLY A 29 -5.10 8.83 -1.34
CA GLY A 29 -3.78 8.97 -1.96
C GLY A 29 -2.74 9.70 -1.08
N ASN A 30 -3.06 10.04 0.17
CA ASN A 30 -2.19 10.80 1.05
C ASN A 30 -0.89 10.06 1.41
N ARG A 31 -0.92 8.72 1.55
CA ARG A 31 0.27 7.92 1.84
C ARG A 31 1.13 7.82 0.59
N VAL A 32 0.56 7.40 -0.55
CA VAL A 32 1.35 7.27 -1.78
C VAL A 32 1.90 8.62 -2.26
N ALA A 33 1.17 9.73 -2.09
CA ALA A 33 1.69 11.06 -2.41
C ALA A 33 2.96 11.39 -1.61
N ALA A 34 3.03 11.01 -0.33
CA ALA A 34 4.22 11.21 0.48
C ALA A 34 5.36 10.26 0.07
N MET A 35 5.05 9.03 -0.35
CA MET A 35 6.04 8.10 -0.91
C MET A 35 6.62 8.63 -2.23
N ILE A 36 5.80 9.21 -3.12
CA ILE A 36 6.21 9.67 -4.45
C ILE A 36 6.89 11.03 -4.38
N PHE A 37 6.27 12.03 -3.74
CA PHE A 37 6.70 13.44 -3.83
C PHE A 37 7.10 14.07 -2.48
N GLY A 38 6.62 13.54 -1.35
CA GLY A 38 6.75 14.18 -0.04
C GLY A 38 8.16 14.12 0.56
N PRO A 39 8.36 13.48 1.73
CA PRO A 39 9.60 13.59 2.49
C PRO A 39 10.90 13.29 1.73
N LYS A 40 12.01 13.89 2.19
CA LYS A 40 13.35 13.73 1.60
C LYS A 40 13.85 12.29 1.68
N LYS A 41 13.42 11.54 2.69
CA LYS A 41 13.70 10.11 2.86
C LYS A 41 12.42 9.35 3.14
N VAL A 42 12.22 8.24 2.42
CA VAL A 42 11.08 7.33 2.59
C VAL A 42 11.65 5.97 2.94
N ILE A 43 11.26 5.45 4.11
CA ILE A 43 11.67 4.13 4.61
C ILE A 43 10.43 3.25 4.62
N LEU A 44 10.46 2.19 3.83
CA LEU A 44 9.40 1.20 3.75
C LEU A 44 9.83 -0.06 4.49
N VAL A 45 9.12 -0.38 5.56
CA VAL A 45 9.28 -1.64 6.30
C VAL A 45 8.19 -2.59 5.80
N VAL A 46 8.59 -3.67 5.15
CA VAL A 46 7.68 -4.56 4.42
C VAL A 46 7.92 -6.00 4.88
N GLY A 47 6.89 -6.65 5.41
CA GLY A 47 6.95 -8.06 5.78
C GLY A 47 6.98 -8.98 4.56
N MET A 48 7.56 -10.16 4.70
CA MET A 48 7.66 -11.15 3.61
C MET A 48 6.28 -11.62 3.12
N ASN A 49 5.24 -11.55 3.96
CA ASN A 49 3.85 -11.79 3.57
C ASN A 49 3.31 -10.84 2.48
N LYS A 50 4.06 -9.79 2.11
CA LYS A 50 3.69 -8.80 1.09
C LYS A 50 4.41 -8.97 -0.24
N VAL A 51 5.33 -9.93 -0.33
CA VAL A 51 6.07 -10.22 -1.57
C VAL A 51 5.18 -11.05 -2.51
N ALA A 52 5.13 -10.65 -3.79
CA ALA A 52 4.40 -11.32 -4.84
C ALA A 52 5.30 -11.56 -6.07
N PRO A 53 5.04 -12.57 -6.91
CA PRO A 53 5.87 -12.85 -8.08
C PRO A 53 5.87 -11.70 -9.10
N ASP A 54 4.69 -11.10 -9.35
CA ASP A 54 4.47 -10.10 -10.38
C ASP A 54 3.38 -9.09 -9.96
N VAL A 55 3.15 -8.08 -10.81
CA VAL A 55 2.19 -7.00 -10.56
C VAL A 55 0.76 -7.52 -10.47
N GLU A 56 0.38 -8.49 -11.29
CA GLU A 56 -0.99 -9.04 -11.30
C GLU A 56 -1.28 -9.76 -9.98
N SER A 57 -0.37 -10.62 -9.54
CA SER A 57 -0.42 -11.32 -8.26
C SER A 57 -0.39 -10.34 -7.08
N ALA A 58 0.41 -9.27 -7.17
CA ALA A 58 0.44 -8.20 -6.18
C ALA A 58 -0.93 -7.48 -6.11
N MET A 59 -1.51 -7.09 -7.24
CA MET A 59 -2.82 -6.46 -7.29
C MET A 59 -3.93 -7.38 -6.75
N SER A 60 -3.87 -8.67 -7.09
CA SER A 60 -4.78 -9.70 -6.58
C SER A 60 -4.72 -9.81 -5.06
N ARG A 61 -3.51 -9.95 -4.48
CA ARG A 61 -3.29 -9.91 -3.02
C ARG A 61 -3.89 -8.65 -2.40
N VAL A 62 -3.65 -7.49 -3.00
CA VAL A 62 -4.14 -6.21 -2.46
C VAL A 62 -5.66 -6.14 -2.51
N LYS A 63 -6.31 -6.61 -3.58
CA LYS A 63 -7.77 -6.60 -3.73
C LYS A 63 -8.46 -7.64 -2.84
N HIS A 64 -7.90 -8.85 -2.74
CA HIS A 64 -8.57 -9.98 -2.09
C HIS A 64 -8.17 -10.19 -0.63
N TYR A 65 -7.06 -9.59 -0.18
CA TYR A 65 -6.61 -9.68 1.21
C TYR A 65 -6.41 -8.30 1.83
N ALA A 66 -5.51 -7.49 1.28
CA ALA A 66 -5.04 -6.30 2.00
C ALA A 66 -6.12 -5.22 2.16
N ALA A 67 -6.87 -4.91 1.10
CA ALA A 67 -7.93 -3.93 1.15
C ALA A 67 -9.11 -4.38 2.04
N PRO A 68 -9.67 -5.61 1.90
CA PRO A 68 -10.71 -6.10 2.81
C PRO A 68 -10.30 -6.05 4.28
N VAL A 69 -9.13 -6.60 4.63
CA VAL A 69 -8.64 -6.61 6.03
C VAL A 69 -8.48 -5.19 6.58
N ASN A 70 -7.92 -4.26 5.79
CA ASN A 70 -7.80 -2.87 6.25
C ASN A 70 -9.16 -2.19 6.41
N THR A 71 -10.11 -2.47 5.50
CA THR A 71 -11.46 -1.89 5.54
C THR A 71 -12.24 -2.37 6.77
N ILE A 72 -12.09 -3.66 7.12
CA ILE A 72 -12.60 -4.24 8.36
C ILE A 72 -11.95 -3.57 9.58
N ARG A 73 -10.62 -3.45 9.60
CA ARG A 73 -9.86 -2.85 10.71
C ARG A 73 -10.31 -1.44 11.07
N ILE A 74 -10.70 -0.63 10.08
CA ILE A 74 -11.15 0.75 10.28
C ILE A 74 -12.67 0.90 10.30
N ASN A 75 -13.41 -0.22 10.24
CA ASN A 75 -14.87 -0.31 10.39
C ASN A 75 -15.68 0.59 9.44
N MET A 76 -15.42 0.50 8.12
CA MET A 76 -16.24 1.21 7.11
C MET A 76 -17.53 0.45 6.78
N ASP A 77 -18.57 1.16 6.32
CA ASP A 77 -19.76 0.54 5.74
C ASP A 77 -19.52 0.19 4.26
N THR A 78 -18.95 -0.99 4.05
CA THR A 78 -18.66 -1.53 2.71
C THR A 78 -19.01 -3.02 2.64
N PRO A 79 -19.30 -3.57 1.45
CA PRO A 79 -19.63 -4.99 1.30
C PRO A 79 -18.53 -5.92 1.83
N CYS A 80 -17.26 -5.59 1.62
CA CYS A 80 -16.14 -6.42 2.07
C CYS A 80 -15.98 -6.50 3.59
N VAL A 81 -16.54 -5.54 4.35
CA VAL A 81 -16.60 -5.63 5.82
C VAL A 81 -17.63 -6.67 6.26
N LYS A 82 -18.73 -6.83 5.50
CA LYS A 82 -19.82 -7.77 5.80
C LYS A 82 -19.50 -9.18 5.31
N THR A 83 -18.88 -9.30 4.14
CA THR A 83 -18.66 -10.59 3.47
C THR A 83 -17.23 -11.13 3.61
N GLY A 84 -16.28 -10.29 4.02
CA GLY A 84 -14.84 -10.61 3.98
C GLY A 84 -14.23 -10.63 2.57
N LEU A 85 -15.04 -10.43 1.53
CA LEU A 85 -14.61 -10.56 0.13
C LEU A 85 -14.82 -9.25 -0.64
N CYS A 86 -13.85 -8.92 -1.49
CA CYS A 86 -13.97 -7.77 -2.38
C CYS A 86 -15.03 -8.04 -3.46
N SER A 87 -16.03 -7.15 -3.55
CA SER A 87 -17.09 -7.18 -4.57
C SER A 87 -16.93 -6.08 -5.62
N ASP A 88 -15.72 -5.52 -5.74
CA ASP A 88 -15.40 -4.34 -6.55
C ASP A 88 -16.43 -3.19 -6.45
N CYS A 89 -16.79 -2.84 -5.22
CA CYS A 89 -17.90 -1.92 -4.95
C CYS A 89 -17.60 -0.45 -5.33
N ARG A 90 -18.67 0.37 -5.32
CA ARG A 90 -18.62 1.83 -5.37
C ARG A 90 -19.24 2.49 -4.12
N SER A 91 -19.09 1.84 -2.95
CA SER A 91 -19.57 2.43 -1.68
C SER A 91 -18.96 3.83 -1.48
N PRO A 92 -19.72 4.82 -0.99
CA PRO A 92 -19.17 6.12 -0.61
C PRO A 92 -18.03 6.04 0.40
N GLN A 93 -17.96 4.97 1.20
CA GLN A 93 -16.89 4.74 2.19
C GLN A 93 -15.77 3.81 1.67
N ARG A 94 -15.68 3.60 0.36
CA ARG A 94 -14.61 2.82 -0.27
C ARG A 94 -13.24 3.47 -0.02
N ILE A 95 -12.29 2.67 0.47
CA ILE A 95 -10.90 3.11 0.73
C ILE A 95 -9.89 2.68 -0.34
N CYS A 96 -10.34 2.02 -1.41
CA CYS A 96 -9.48 1.39 -2.40
C CYS A 96 -9.69 1.99 -3.79
N ASN A 97 -9.46 3.30 -3.94
CA ASN A 97 -9.84 4.07 -5.12
C ASN A 97 -8.72 4.25 -6.13
N MET A 98 -7.48 4.43 -5.67
CA MET A 98 -6.35 4.81 -6.52
C MET A 98 -5.25 3.76 -6.45
N TRP A 99 -4.92 3.21 -7.61
CA TRP A 99 -3.74 2.38 -7.80
C TRP A 99 -2.50 3.23 -8.04
N SER A 100 -1.38 2.75 -7.57
CA SER A 100 -0.06 3.27 -7.95
C SER A 100 0.97 2.15 -7.94
N ILE A 101 1.86 2.21 -8.90
CA ILE A 101 3.00 1.31 -9.05
C ILE A 101 4.25 2.20 -9.05
N ILE A 102 5.15 1.97 -8.11
CA ILE A 102 6.42 2.71 -8.02
C ILE A 102 7.52 1.74 -8.39
N GLU A 103 8.13 1.96 -9.55
CA GLU A 103 9.25 1.14 -10.06
C GLU A 103 10.62 1.71 -9.66
N GLY A 104 10.67 3.00 -9.32
CA GLY A 104 11.89 3.70 -8.98
C GLY A 104 11.64 5.17 -8.68
N HIS A 105 12.72 5.92 -8.47
CA HIS A 105 12.66 7.36 -8.19
C HIS A 105 13.90 8.06 -8.75
N MET A 106 13.74 9.26 -9.31
CA MET A 106 14.84 10.02 -9.93
C MET A 106 15.93 10.44 -8.93
N ILE A 107 15.55 10.74 -7.69
CA ILE A 107 16.49 11.03 -6.60
C ILE A 107 17.01 9.70 -6.05
N LYS A 108 18.31 9.46 -6.26
CA LYS A 108 19.04 8.30 -5.73
C LYS A 108 18.91 8.22 -4.21
N ASP A 109 18.77 7.01 -3.69
CA ASP A 109 18.67 6.72 -2.26
C ASP A 109 17.56 7.51 -1.54
N ARG A 110 16.47 7.89 -2.23
CA ARG A 110 15.32 8.51 -1.55
C ARG A 110 14.44 7.47 -0.87
N ILE A 111 14.10 6.41 -1.59
CA ILE A 111 13.21 5.34 -1.14
C ILE A 111 14.06 4.13 -0.74
N HIS A 112 13.98 3.74 0.53
CA HIS A 112 14.67 2.58 1.08
C HIS A 112 13.63 1.53 1.46
N VAL A 113 13.80 0.31 0.97
CA VAL A 113 12.92 -0.81 1.30
C VAL A 113 13.68 -1.77 2.21
N LYS A 114 13.14 -2.01 3.40
CA LYS A 114 13.60 -3.02 4.33
C LYS A 114 12.59 -4.17 4.35
N LEU A 115 12.98 -5.29 3.73
CA LEU A 115 12.25 -6.55 3.86
C LEU A 115 12.53 -7.16 5.24
N VAL A 116 11.46 -7.56 5.92
CA VAL A 116 11.51 -8.22 7.22
C VAL A 116 11.01 -9.64 7.04
N GLY A 117 11.78 -10.63 7.50
CA GLY A 117 11.51 -12.07 7.37
C GLY A 117 10.26 -12.59 8.08
N GLU A 118 9.36 -11.71 8.52
CA GLU A 118 8.18 -12.00 9.32
C GLU A 118 6.91 -11.54 8.60
N ASN A 119 5.76 -12.02 9.09
CA ASN A 119 4.45 -11.57 8.65
C ASN A 119 4.09 -10.26 9.37
N LEU A 120 4.17 -9.12 8.66
CA LEU A 120 3.88 -7.81 9.23
C LEU A 120 2.59 -7.22 8.65
N GLY A 121 1.73 -6.72 9.55
CA GLY A 121 0.45 -6.12 9.19
C GLY A 121 -0.48 -7.11 8.52
N TYR A 122 -0.97 -6.74 7.33
CA TYR A 122 -1.83 -7.52 6.47
C TYR A 122 -1.38 -7.34 5.01
#